data_AF-A0A5C7EEL1-F1
#
_entry.id   AF-A0A5C7EEL1-F1
#
_cell.length_a   1.000
_cell.length_b   1.000
_cell.length_c   1.000
_cell.angle_alpha   90.00
_cell.angle_beta   90.00
_cell.angle_gamma   90.00
#
_symmetry.space_group_name_H-M   'P 1'
#
loop_
_entity.id
_entity.type
_entity.pdbx_description
1 polymer ?
#
loop_
_entity_poly.entity_id
_entity_poly.type
_entity_poly.pdbx_seq_one_letter_code
_entity_poly.pdbx_strand_id
1 'polypeptide(L)'
;MNRFHLYVLMSMATAAAGCATTQPSAPNVNLSGYPPAFKEGYADGCHSARALFGTRKNEARFKNDSLYAQGWRDGYDICRQR
;
A
#
# COMPACT_ATOMS: atom_id res chain seq x y z
N MET A 1 -46.49 17.51 24.69
CA MET A 1 -46.30 16.31 23.83
C MET A 1 -44.95 16.41 23.13
N ASN A 2 -44.03 15.55 23.59
CA ASN A 2 -42.72 15.15 23.05
C ASN A 2 -42.00 15.97 21.97
N ARG A 3 -41.18 16.93 22.41
CA ARG A 3 -40.01 17.42 21.65
C ARG A 3 -38.90 16.37 21.55
N PHE A 4 -38.96 15.36 22.42
CA PHE A 4 -38.01 14.25 22.50
C PHE A 4 -38.03 13.35 21.25
N HIS A 5 -39.19 13.16 20.60
CA HIS A 5 -39.29 12.34 19.39
C HIS A 5 -38.60 12.97 18.18
N LEU A 6 -38.57 14.31 18.10
CA LEU A 6 -37.88 15.05 17.04
C LEU A 6 -36.36 14.86 17.11
N TYR A 7 -35.80 14.76 18.32
CA TYR A 7 -34.36 14.52 18.49
C TYR A 7 -33.96 13.05 18.24
N VAL A 8 -34.83 12.09 18.56
CA VAL A 8 -34.54 10.65 18.37
C VAL A 8 -34.53 10.24 16.89
N LEU A 9 -35.33 10.90 16.04
CA LEU A 9 -35.35 10.61 14.60
C LEU A 9 -34.16 11.22 13.84
N MET A 10 -33.45 12.19 14.42
CA MET A 10 -32.37 12.94 13.77
C MET A 10 -30.96 12.49 14.20
N SER A 11 -30.83 11.31 14.80
CA SER A 11 -29.55 10.76 15.29
C SER A 11 -29.16 9.41 14.67
N MET A 12 -29.82 8.99 13.57
CA MET A 12 -29.57 7.69 12.93
C MET A 12 -28.99 7.81 11.51
N ALA A 13 -28.18 8.83 11.30
CA ALA A 13 -27.39 8.94 10.08
C ALA A 13 -25.99 9.42 10.44
N THR A 14 -25.01 8.89 9.73
CA THR A 14 -23.63 9.39 9.64
C THR A 14 -22.65 8.86 10.69
N ALA A 15 -22.15 7.65 10.46
CA ALA A 15 -20.74 7.31 10.75
C ALA A 15 -20.29 6.08 9.94
N ALA A 16 -20.36 6.14 8.61
CA ALA A 16 -19.54 5.26 7.77
C ALA A 16 -18.16 5.92 7.59
N ALA A 17 -17.35 5.93 8.64
CA ALA A 17 -15.94 6.26 8.54
C ALA A 17 -15.24 5.09 7.85
N GLY A 18 -15.23 5.10 6.51
CA GLY A 18 -14.41 4.18 5.73
C GLY A 18 -12.94 4.43 6.07
N CYS A 19 -12.25 3.42 6.59
CA CYS A 19 -10.79 3.43 6.62
C CYS A 19 -10.29 3.43 5.18
N ALA A 20 -10.00 4.61 4.64
CA ALA A 20 -9.23 4.72 3.42
C ALA A 20 -7.81 4.24 3.74
N THR A 21 -7.52 2.97 3.45
CA THR A 21 -6.14 2.52 3.32
C THR A 21 -5.53 3.41 2.25
N THR A 22 -4.69 4.37 2.67
CA THR A 22 -3.85 5.11 1.76
C THR A 22 -2.91 4.08 1.14
N GLN A 23 -3.34 3.45 0.04
CA GLN A 23 -2.43 2.67 -0.79
C GLN A 23 -1.29 3.63 -1.11
N PRO A 24 -0.05 3.32 -0.72
CA PRO A 24 1.06 4.23 -0.96
C PRO A 24 1.04 4.50 -2.46
N SER A 25 0.82 5.78 -2.84
CA SER A 25 0.63 6.19 -4.22
C SER A 25 1.63 5.45 -5.08
N ALA A 26 1.13 4.60 -5.97
CA ALA A 26 1.97 3.78 -6.83
C ALA A 26 2.99 4.74 -7.46
N PRO A 27 4.30 4.43 -7.39
CA PRO A 27 5.30 5.31 -7.98
C PRO A 27 4.89 5.59 -9.43
N ASN A 28 5.07 6.82 -9.91
CA ASN A 28 4.82 7.17 -11.32
C ASN A 28 5.82 6.49 -12.29
N VAL A 29 6.38 5.35 -11.90
CA VAL A 29 7.30 4.56 -12.70
C VAL A 29 6.47 3.64 -13.57
N ASN A 30 6.60 3.82 -14.88
CA ASN A 30 5.97 2.93 -15.82
C ASN A 30 6.75 1.61 -15.89
N LEU A 31 6.17 0.56 -15.32
CA LEU A 31 6.72 -0.80 -15.35
C LEU A 31 6.20 -1.64 -16.53
N SER A 32 5.49 -1.03 -17.49
CA SER A 32 5.09 -1.75 -18.71
C SER A 32 6.33 -2.30 -19.43
N GLY A 33 6.30 -3.58 -19.79
CA GLY A 33 7.44 -4.26 -20.41
C GLY A 33 8.38 -4.98 -19.43
N TYR A 34 8.29 -4.71 -18.12
CA TYR A 34 9.09 -5.45 -17.14
C TYR A 34 8.48 -6.84 -16.84
N PRO A 35 9.32 -7.86 -16.55
CA PRO A 35 8.86 -9.18 -16.15
C PRO A 35 7.98 -9.14 -14.88
N PRO A 36 7.02 -10.07 -14.71
CA PRO A 36 6.16 -10.11 -13.53
C PRO A 36 6.94 -10.18 -12.20
N ALA A 37 8.00 -11.00 -12.15
CA ALA A 37 8.85 -11.11 -10.97
C ALA A 37 9.47 -9.79 -10.54
N PHE A 38 9.94 -8.98 -11.50
CA PHE A 38 10.49 -7.66 -11.23
C PHE A 38 9.42 -6.72 -10.67
N LYS A 39 8.22 -6.70 -11.26
CA LYS A 39 7.11 -5.84 -10.81
C LYS A 39 6.68 -6.16 -9.37
N GLU A 40 6.59 -7.44 -9.04
CA GLU A 40 6.26 -7.89 -7.69
C GLU A 40 7.35 -7.51 -6.69
N GLY A 41 8.62 -7.74 -7.05
CA GLY A 41 9.77 -7.28 -6.26
C GLY A 41 9.69 -5.78 -6.01
N TYR A 42 9.49 -4.99 -7.05
CA TYR A 42 9.40 -3.54 -6.99
C TYR A 42 8.29 -3.04 -6.05
N ALA A 43 7.10 -3.64 -6.11
CA ALA A 43 5.99 -3.30 -5.22
C ALA A 43 6.32 -3.60 -3.75
N ASP A 44 6.90 -4.77 -3.47
CA ASP A 44 7.31 -5.19 -2.12
C ASP A 44 8.45 -4.29 -1.57
N GLY A 45 9.41 -3.93 -2.43
CA GLY A 45 10.50 -3.00 -2.11
C GLY A 45 9.97 -1.61 -1.76
N CYS A 46 9.06 -1.09 -2.57
CA CYS A 46 8.44 0.22 -2.33
C CYS A 46 7.60 0.23 -1.03
N HIS A 47 6.87 -0.85 -0.77
CA HIS A 47 6.17 -1.02 0.51
C HIS A 47 7.14 -1.04 1.68
N SER A 48 8.27 -1.74 1.55
CA SER A 48 9.31 -1.80 2.58
C SER A 48 9.95 -0.44 2.86
N ALA A 49 10.11 0.41 1.85
CA ALA A 49 10.67 1.75 2.01
C ALA A 49 9.76 2.69 2.81
N ARG A 50 8.45 2.48 2.72
CA ARG A 50 7.42 3.34 3.37
C ARG A 50 6.87 2.75 4.66
N ALA A 51 7.21 1.51 4.98
CA ALA A 51 6.73 0.84 6.18
C ALA A 51 7.36 1.49 7.43
N LEU A 52 6.52 1.81 8.42
CA LEU A 52 6.99 2.27 9.73
C LEU A 52 7.68 1.15 10.52
N PHE A 53 7.28 -0.10 10.27
CA PHE A 53 7.83 -1.28 10.93
C PHE A 53 7.92 -2.45 9.94
N GLY A 54 9.07 -3.13 9.96
CA GLY A 54 9.33 -4.33 9.17
C GLY A 54 9.58 -4.07 7.68
N THR A 55 9.95 -5.14 6.96
CA THR A 55 10.13 -5.12 5.51
C THR A 55 9.24 -6.17 4.87
N ARG A 56 8.55 -5.79 3.79
CA ARG A 56 7.83 -6.72 2.95
C ARG A 56 8.79 -7.25 1.88
N LYS A 57 9.31 -8.44 2.11
CA LYS A 57 10.26 -9.10 1.21
C LYS A 57 9.98 -10.59 1.27
N ASN A 58 9.88 -11.24 0.13
CA ASN A 58 9.84 -12.70 0.06
C ASN A 58 11.28 -13.21 0.07
N GLU A 59 11.80 -13.62 1.22
CA GLU A 59 13.21 -14.04 1.38
C GLU A 59 13.61 -15.16 0.42
N ALA A 60 12.74 -16.14 0.18
CA ALA A 60 13.05 -17.25 -0.72
C ALA A 60 13.25 -16.76 -2.15
N ARG A 61 12.37 -15.86 -2.63
CA ARG A 61 12.51 -15.27 -3.96
C ARG A 61 13.64 -14.27 -4.05
N PHE A 62 13.85 -13.47 -3.01
CA PHE A 62 14.98 -12.53 -2.98
C PHE A 62 16.33 -13.23 -3.12
N LYS A 63 16.44 -14.49 -2.66
CA LYS A 63 17.65 -15.31 -2.80
C LYS A 63 17.75 -16.02 -4.15
N ASN A 64 16.64 -16.51 -4.68
CA ASN A 64 16.64 -17.45 -5.81
C ASN A 64 16.14 -16.86 -7.15
N ASP A 65 15.49 -15.69 -7.12
CA ASP A 65 14.92 -15.01 -8.28
C ASP A 65 15.57 -13.64 -8.41
N SER A 66 16.53 -13.53 -9.34
CA SER A 66 17.31 -12.30 -9.55
C SER A 66 16.44 -11.13 -10.00
N LEU A 67 15.38 -11.38 -10.76
CA LEU A 67 14.45 -10.35 -11.23
C LEU A 67 13.64 -9.78 -10.07
N TYR A 68 13.12 -10.66 -9.20
CA TYR A 68 12.45 -10.23 -7.97
C TYR A 68 13.39 -9.44 -7.07
N ALA A 69 14.61 -9.93 -6.85
CA ALA A 69 15.59 -9.28 -5.99
C ALA A 69 16.00 -7.90 -6.53
N GLN A 70 16.19 -7.77 -7.84
CA GLN A 70 16.50 -6.51 -8.48
C GLN A 70 15.33 -5.52 -8.39
N GLY A 71 14.12 -5.97 -8.74
CA GLY A 71 12.91 -5.14 -8.59
C GLY A 71 12.76 -4.64 -7.15
N TRP A 72 12.95 -5.50 -6.15
CA TRP A 72 12.84 -5.12 -4.73
C TRP A 72 13.84 -4.03 -4.33
N ARG A 73 15.11 -4.13 -4.76
CA ARG A 73 16.11 -3.09 -4.46
C ARG A 73 15.74 -1.77 -5.13
N ASP A 74 15.40 -1.81 -6.42
CA ASP A 74 15.03 -0.61 -7.18
C ASP A 74 13.80 0.07 -6.57
N GLY A 75 12.76 -0.70 -6.23
CA GLY A 75 11.56 -0.20 -5.59
C GLY A 75 11.82 0.40 -4.21
N TYR A 76 12.68 -0.24 -3.41
CA TYR A 76 13.07 0.28 -2.10
C TYR A 76 13.80 1.62 -2.22
N ASP A 77 14.80 1.70 -3.10
CA ASP A 77 15.61 2.90 -3.26
C ASP A 77 14.81 4.07 -3.83
N ILE A 78 14.04 3.83 -4.89
CA ILE A 78 13.23 4.88 -5.53
C ILE A 78 12.15 5.40 -4.58
N CYS A 79 11.49 4.53 -3.83
CA CYS A 79 10.40 4.94 -2.94
C CYS A 79 10.86 5.54 -1.62
N ARG A 80 12.09 5.28 -1.18
CA ARG A 80 12.69 5.89 0.00
C ARG A 80 13.16 7.34 -0.26
N GLN A 81 13.53 7.64 -1.51
CA GLN A 81 13.97 8.98 -1.93
C GLN A 81 12.80 9.93 -2.21
N ARG A 82 11.55 9.46 -2.11
CA ARG A 82 10.33 10.22 -2.37
C ARG A 82 9.55 10.45 -1.10
#